data_AF-A0A849Z3R5-F1
#
_entry.id   AF-A0A849Z3R5-F1
#
_cell.length_a   1.000
_cell.length_b   1.000
_cell.length_c   1.000
_cell.angle_alpha   90.00
_cell.angle_beta   90.00
_cell.angle_gamma   90.00
#
_symmetry.space_group_name_H-M   'P 1'
#
loop_
_entity.id
_entity.type
_entity.pdbx_description
1 polymer ?
#
loop_
_entity_poly.entity_id
_entity_poly.type
_entity_poly.pdbx_seq_one_letter_code
_entity_poly.pdbx_strand_id
1 'polypeptide(L)'
;MALFPKCDFSVRVPHGEVRAGQRLDGTVVLQVEEAIPRAEHLELAFITKAWAGYGSGKHRSVKRATLFHAPFTLGISGTLGAGEHAHPFVVDIPPWLPPAYSGNDCGIENTIKVRLDVDWARDPKTNFSPKVVVPRGQVVATPLVIRSHPSFHEKVIVEVSLKSTNVVQDGLIEGSIALRGAQSARFDAVELTLVGSSTIAMSRGDHRRGHASRFRIEADRVKDGNNVPFALRVPADFPPTFKNGFIDHDVMLEVSLDIPWASDPKFAIPIQLWTSGSSVEGSFSAAVVGSDRSRIIARAMARAIGFEEGTHPVLVQGAVGPTKARITDSPRGSQLCVDVDIDFPSVDLGIELRPERLLDLGKSPLLPKALASRFMLRLKPEADVPPVEDAAIASFVERVTRGLEQASDIRLSDHHLGFSLLVNDDSQDSFVQLAHFVVARARDVAGAIQDSVGGLPFPAAIVASRDSWVAMAAAHEATLVPVRPSIAGIVLSARLLGGDERSLRATLSSVWKENVPTGVEWSVDLRAMPLPQKLADEIKKSEGLPDAASSLKAYFSEVEVHGPEAVTLHASGWHDEPSAWLSGLEAFFAWLLEARGERRSDSPYR
;
A
#
# COMPACT_ATOMS: atom_id res chain seq x y z
N MET A 1 43.76 -70.62 10.90
CA MET A 1 43.17 -69.50 10.14
C MET A 1 41.83 -69.15 10.76
N ALA A 2 41.61 -67.89 11.11
CA ALA A 2 40.33 -67.43 11.62
C ALA A 2 39.32 -67.34 10.47
N LEU A 3 38.10 -67.87 10.67
CA LEU A 3 36.98 -67.73 9.73
C LEU A 3 36.51 -66.26 9.58
N PHE A 4 36.90 -65.42 10.54
CA PHE A 4 36.60 -64.01 10.66
C PHE A 4 37.91 -63.25 10.91
N PRO A 5 38.67 -62.91 9.87
CA PRO A 5 39.88 -62.12 10.02
C PRO A 5 39.53 -60.77 10.67
N LYS A 6 40.29 -60.38 11.69
CA LYS A 6 40.13 -59.07 12.33
C LYS A 6 40.95 -58.04 11.58
N CYS A 7 40.27 -57.04 11.05
CA CYS A 7 40.89 -55.89 10.39
C CYS A 7 40.08 -54.66 10.79
N ASP A 8 40.73 -53.72 11.47
CA ASP A 8 40.14 -52.41 11.73
C ASP A 8 40.46 -51.47 10.58
N PHE A 9 39.50 -50.61 10.27
CA PHE A 9 39.59 -49.68 9.16
C PHE A 9 39.52 -48.25 9.67
N SER A 10 40.40 -47.38 9.19
CA SER A 10 40.22 -45.94 9.30
C SER A 10 40.35 -45.28 7.93
N VAL A 11 39.48 -44.31 7.65
CA VAL A 11 39.55 -43.51 6.43
C VAL A 11 39.99 -42.12 6.83
N ARG A 12 41.17 -41.71 6.35
CA ARG A 12 41.72 -40.38 6.58
C ARG A 12 41.43 -39.53 5.35
N VAL A 13 40.57 -38.52 5.53
CA VAL A 13 40.30 -37.49 4.52
C VAL A 13 40.82 -36.14 5.02
N PRO A 14 41.32 -35.25 4.13
CA PRO A 14 41.83 -33.94 4.53
C PRO A 14 40.79 -33.15 5.33
N HIS A 15 41.16 -32.71 6.53
CA HIS A 15 40.29 -31.97 7.45
C HIS A 15 38.96 -32.64 7.84
N GLY A 16 38.76 -33.94 7.55
CA GLY A 16 37.48 -34.62 7.78
C GLY A 16 36.36 -34.22 6.81
N GLU A 17 36.67 -33.44 5.77
CA GLU A 17 35.68 -32.82 4.89
C GLU A 17 35.89 -33.23 3.42
N VAL A 18 34.78 -33.29 2.68
CA VAL A 18 34.77 -33.55 1.24
C VAL A 18 34.15 -32.33 0.57
N ARG A 19 34.90 -31.66 -0.30
CA ARG A 19 34.46 -30.41 -0.93
C ARG A 19 33.90 -30.70 -2.31
N ALA A 20 32.66 -30.30 -2.55
CA ALA A 20 32.04 -30.47 -3.88
C ALA A 20 32.83 -29.68 -4.94
N GLY A 21 33.08 -30.30 -6.09
CA GLY A 21 33.83 -29.71 -7.20
C GLY A 21 35.35 -29.80 -7.06
N GLN A 22 35.86 -30.46 -6.02
CA GLN A 22 37.29 -30.65 -5.79
C GLN A 22 37.68 -32.12 -5.86
N ARG A 23 38.95 -32.36 -6.12
CA ARG A 23 39.57 -33.67 -5.99
C ARG A 23 39.75 -34.01 -4.50
N LEU A 24 39.28 -35.18 -4.10
CA LEU A 24 39.47 -35.75 -2.77
C LEU A 24 40.67 -36.71 -2.82
N ASP A 25 41.78 -36.32 -2.22
CA ASP A 25 42.92 -37.19 -1.97
C ASP A 25 42.83 -37.75 -0.54
N GLY A 26 42.55 -39.05 -0.39
CA GLY A 26 42.36 -39.70 0.91
C GLY A 26 43.24 -40.94 1.08
N THR A 27 43.25 -41.49 2.30
CA THR A 27 43.99 -42.72 2.61
C THR A 27 43.12 -43.66 3.43
N VAL A 28 43.02 -44.92 3.01
CA VAL A 28 42.50 -46.01 3.83
C VAL A 28 43.65 -46.62 4.60
N VAL A 29 43.49 -46.76 5.91
CA VAL A 29 44.44 -47.44 6.76
C VAL A 29 43.79 -48.69 7.33
N LEU A 30 44.43 -49.83 7.08
CA LEU A 30 44.06 -51.15 7.57
C LEU A 30 44.96 -51.47 8.76
N GLN A 31 44.37 -51.79 9.92
CA GLN A 31 45.09 -52.31 11.06
C GLN A 31 44.81 -53.80 11.17
N VAL A 32 45.84 -54.62 10.96
CA VAL A 32 45.74 -56.06 10.88
C VAL A 32 46.46 -56.67 12.09
N GLU A 33 45.71 -57.30 13.00
CA GLU A 33 46.28 -57.90 14.22
C GLU A 33 47.14 -59.13 13.88
N GLU A 34 46.67 -59.98 12.97
CA GLU A 34 47.32 -61.20 12.52
C GLU A 34 47.26 -61.27 10.99
N ALA A 35 48.29 -61.85 10.36
CA ALA A 35 48.35 -61.92 8.91
C ALA A 35 47.09 -62.58 8.31
N ILE A 36 46.49 -61.91 7.32
CA ILE A 36 45.29 -62.36 6.61
C ILE A 36 45.76 -62.97 5.27
N PRO A 37 45.78 -64.30 5.15
CA PRO A 37 46.17 -64.94 3.91
C PRO A 37 45.01 -64.87 2.92
N ARG A 38 45.33 -64.82 1.63
CA ARG A 38 44.37 -64.66 0.53
C ARG A 38 43.51 -63.39 0.60
N ALA A 39 44.10 -62.30 1.07
CA ALA A 39 43.55 -60.97 0.86
C ALA A 39 43.84 -60.56 -0.60
N GLU A 40 42.80 -60.43 -1.42
CA GLU A 40 42.93 -60.24 -2.87
C GLU A 40 42.81 -58.75 -3.24
N HIS A 41 41.76 -58.10 -2.74
CA HIS A 41 41.40 -56.76 -3.13
C HIS A 41 40.93 -55.92 -1.95
N LEU A 42 41.33 -54.64 -1.93
CA LEU A 42 40.68 -53.61 -1.13
C LEU A 42 39.70 -52.87 -2.04
N GLU A 43 38.42 -53.00 -1.75
CA GLU A 43 37.37 -52.26 -2.41
C GLU A 43 36.97 -51.04 -1.59
N LEU A 44 36.91 -49.89 -2.25
CA LEU A 44 36.41 -48.65 -1.69
C LEU A 44 35.36 -48.05 -2.62
N ALA A 45 34.28 -47.49 -2.07
CA ALA A 45 33.31 -46.78 -2.88
C ALA A 45 32.81 -45.53 -2.16
N PHE A 46 32.97 -44.37 -2.79
CA PHE A 46 32.28 -43.16 -2.37
C PHE A 46 30.88 -43.19 -2.98
N ILE A 47 29.86 -43.16 -2.12
CA ILE A 47 28.46 -43.33 -2.51
C ILE A 47 27.62 -42.23 -1.86
N THR A 48 26.84 -41.53 -2.69
CA THR A 48 25.79 -40.62 -2.22
C THR A 48 24.43 -41.21 -2.56
N LYS A 49 23.57 -41.35 -1.56
CA LYS A 49 22.21 -41.87 -1.72
C LYS A 49 21.19 -40.88 -1.21
N ALA A 50 20.14 -40.67 -1.99
CA ALA A 50 18.91 -40.09 -1.49
C ALA A 50 17.96 -41.21 -1.09
N TRP A 51 17.14 -40.93 -0.09
CA TRP A 51 16.07 -41.81 0.32
C TRP A 51 14.81 -41.01 0.65
N ALA A 52 13.66 -41.64 0.45
CA ALA A 52 12.36 -41.10 0.85
C ALA A 52 11.40 -42.23 1.22
N GLY A 53 10.77 -42.14 2.38
CA GLY A 53 9.65 -43.00 2.77
C GLY A 53 8.35 -42.58 2.07
N TYR A 54 7.47 -43.53 1.79
CA TYR A 54 6.14 -43.31 1.19
C TYR A 54 5.11 -44.19 1.89
N GLY A 55 3.94 -43.61 2.16
CA GLY A 55 2.86 -44.30 2.88
C GLY A 55 3.05 -44.28 4.40
N SER A 56 2.07 -44.82 5.13
CA SER A 56 2.05 -44.86 6.60
C SER A 56 1.86 -46.29 7.12
N GLY A 57 2.30 -46.52 8.36
CA GLY A 57 2.11 -47.80 9.05
C GLY A 57 2.72 -49.00 8.32
N LYS A 58 1.95 -50.11 8.26
CA LYS A 58 2.39 -51.39 7.68
C LYS A 58 2.65 -51.36 6.16
N HIS A 59 2.19 -50.32 5.46
CA HIS A 59 2.38 -50.16 4.02
C HIS A 59 3.47 -49.13 3.68
N ARG A 60 4.26 -48.68 4.66
CA ARG A 60 5.36 -47.76 4.41
C ARG A 60 6.44 -48.44 3.58
N SER A 61 6.84 -47.81 2.48
CA SER A 61 7.96 -48.22 1.63
C SER A 61 9.05 -47.14 1.63
N VAL A 62 10.32 -47.50 1.51
CA VAL A 62 11.42 -46.51 1.41
C VAL A 62 12.07 -46.67 0.04
N LYS A 63 11.94 -45.66 -0.81
CA LYS A 63 12.68 -45.59 -2.06
C LYS A 63 14.07 -45.03 -1.80
N ARG A 64 15.05 -45.54 -2.54
CA ARG A 64 16.43 -45.07 -2.52
C ARG A 64 16.91 -44.86 -3.94
N ALA A 65 17.66 -43.79 -4.17
CA ALA A 65 18.34 -43.52 -5.42
C ALA A 65 19.82 -43.27 -5.13
N THR A 66 20.70 -43.78 -5.98
CA THR A 66 22.13 -43.48 -5.92
C THR A 66 22.40 -42.27 -6.80
N LEU A 67 22.82 -41.15 -6.20
CA LEU A 67 23.10 -39.90 -6.91
C LEU A 67 24.50 -39.94 -7.50
N PHE A 68 25.44 -40.47 -6.73
CA PHE A 68 26.85 -40.54 -7.09
C PHE A 68 27.44 -41.85 -6.58
N HIS A 69 28.23 -42.49 -7.42
CA HIS A 69 28.94 -43.73 -7.09
C HIS A 69 30.30 -43.71 -7.78
N ALA A 70 31.36 -43.64 -6.98
CA ALA A 70 32.73 -43.76 -7.44
C ALA A 70 33.38 -44.98 -6.76
N PRO A 71 33.42 -46.13 -7.44
CA PRO A 71 34.10 -47.33 -6.95
C PRO A 71 35.60 -47.31 -7.26
N PHE A 72 36.38 -47.96 -6.39
CA PHE A 72 37.82 -48.13 -6.46
C PHE A 72 38.16 -49.55 -6.02
N THR A 73 39.07 -50.18 -6.74
CA THR A 73 39.60 -51.49 -6.38
C THR A 73 41.12 -51.39 -6.39
N LEU A 74 41.73 -51.76 -5.28
CA LEU A 74 43.18 -51.77 -5.10
C LEU A 74 43.62 -53.23 -4.92
N GLY A 75 44.57 -53.68 -5.72
CA GLY A 75 45.12 -55.02 -5.58
C GLY A 75 45.96 -55.16 -4.30
N ILE A 76 45.75 -56.25 -3.56
CA ILE A 76 46.59 -56.66 -2.43
C ILE A 76 47.41 -57.86 -2.87
N SER A 77 48.67 -57.92 -2.44
CA SER A 77 49.61 -58.98 -2.81
C SER A 77 49.36 -60.28 -2.05
N GLY A 78 48.18 -60.89 -2.19
CA GLY A 78 47.84 -62.28 -1.80
C GLY A 78 47.90 -62.65 -0.31
N THR A 79 48.72 -61.99 0.51
CA THR A 79 48.75 -62.12 1.97
C THR A 79 48.98 -60.74 2.53
N LEU A 80 48.04 -60.27 3.35
CA LEU A 80 48.16 -59.01 4.06
C LEU A 80 48.83 -59.31 5.41
N GLY A 81 50.08 -58.89 5.59
CA GLY A 81 50.84 -59.13 6.81
C GLY A 81 50.20 -58.49 8.04
N ALA A 82 50.59 -58.92 9.25
CA ALA A 82 50.22 -58.19 10.47
C ALA A 82 50.86 -56.79 10.47
N GLY A 83 50.13 -55.79 10.97
CA GLY A 83 50.59 -54.40 11.05
C GLY A 83 49.64 -53.38 10.42
N GLU A 84 50.14 -52.16 10.24
CA GLU A 84 49.42 -51.05 9.60
C GLU A 84 49.72 -51.03 8.09
N HIS A 85 48.67 -50.96 7.26
CA HIS A 85 48.78 -50.84 5.81
C HIS A 85 48.00 -49.63 5.33
N ALA A 86 48.68 -48.69 4.69
CA ALA A 86 48.10 -47.44 4.21
C ALA A 86 47.99 -47.44 2.69
N HIS A 87 46.78 -47.20 2.18
CA HIS A 87 46.46 -47.20 0.76
C HIS A 87 45.83 -45.87 0.34
N PRO A 88 46.53 -45.04 -0.47
CA PRO A 88 45.97 -43.80 -0.97
C PRO A 88 44.88 -44.06 -2.02
N PHE A 89 43.88 -43.18 -2.06
CA PHE A 89 42.84 -43.16 -3.08
C PHE A 89 42.52 -41.73 -3.49
N VAL A 90 41.94 -41.58 -4.68
CA VAL A 90 41.62 -40.30 -5.28
C VAL A 90 40.22 -40.36 -5.85
N VAL A 91 39.37 -39.38 -5.52
CA VAL A 91 38.01 -39.27 -6.09
C VAL A 91 37.78 -37.85 -6.60
N ASP A 92 37.35 -37.69 -7.84
CA ASP A 92 36.87 -36.40 -8.33
C ASP A 92 35.42 -36.18 -7.87
N ILE A 93 35.21 -35.18 -7.01
CA ILE A 93 33.90 -34.89 -6.45
C ILE A 93 33.16 -33.90 -7.35
N PRO A 94 31.96 -34.22 -7.85
CA PRO A 94 31.25 -33.30 -8.71
C PRO A 94 30.84 -32.01 -7.98
N PRO A 95 30.80 -30.85 -8.67
CA PRO A 95 30.42 -29.57 -8.07
C PRO A 95 28.96 -29.52 -7.60
N TRP A 96 28.10 -30.37 -8.14
CA TRP A 96 26.69 -30.49 -7.77
C TRP A 96 26.44 -31.44 -6.59
N LEU A 97 27.48 -32.07 -6.01
CA LEU A 97 27.29 -33.05 -4.94
C LEU A 97 26.63 -32.37 -3.72
N PRO A 98 25.42 -32.79 -3.31
CA PRO A 98 24.70 -32.14 -2.23
C PRO A 98 25.34 -32.41 -0.86
N PRO A 99 25.14 -31.50 0.12
CA PRO A 99 25.49 -31.78 1.49
C PRO A 99 24.61 -32.91 2.03
N ALA A 100 25.01 -33.50 3.16
CA ALA A 100 24.11 -34.39 3.90
C ALA A 100 22.85 -33.62 4.30
N TYR A 101 21.69 -34.23 4.11
CA TYR A 101 20.39 -33.60 4.38
C TYR A 101 19.50 -34.58 5.12
N SER A 102 18.81 -34.10 6.16
CA SER A 102 17.80 -34.86 6.89
C SER A 102 16.53 -34.02 6.94
N GLY A 103 15.46 -34.55 6.35
CA GLY A 103 14.16 -33.90 6.29
C GLY A 103 13.06 -34.81 6.84
N ASN A 104 11.82 -34.37 6.70
CA ASN A 104 10.68 -35.18 7.11
C ASN A 104 10.53 -36.41 6.19
N ASP A 105 10.88 -37.59 6.71
CA ASP A 105 10.84 -38.87 6.02
C ASP A 105 11.65 -38.95 4.70
N CYS A 106 12.64 -38.07 4.53
CA CYS A 106 13.55 -38.05 3.39
C CYS A 106 14.94 -37.57 3.79
N GLY A 107 15.96 -37.92 3.01
CA GLY A 107 17.33 -37.53 3.34
C GLY A 107 18.33 -37.83 2.23
N ILE A 108 19.53 -37.29 2.41
CA ILE A 108 20.71 -37.52 1.58
C ILE A 108 21.86 -37.94 2.49
N GLU A 109 22.46 -39.09 2.18
CA GLU A 109 23.56 -39.68 2.91
C GLU A 109 24.78 -39.81 2.01
N ASN A 110 25.94 -39.38 2.52
CA ASN A 110 27.23 -39.53 1.87
C ASN A 110 28.05 -40.55 2.66
N THR A 111 28.55 -41.59 1.99
CA THR A 111 29.25 -42.70 2.64
C THR A 111 30.42 -43.19 1.81
N ILE A 112 31.57 -43.38 2.44
CA ILE A 112 32.70 -44.15 1.94
C ILE A 112 32.58 -45.56 2.49
N LYS A 113 32.31 -46.52 1.63
CA LYS A 113 32.30 -47.94 1.98
C LYS A 113 33.67 -48.53 1.74
N VAL A 114 34.15 -49.33 2.67
CA VAL A 114 35.43 -50.04 2.55
C VAL A 114 35.19 -51.52 2.82
N ARG A 115 35.72 -52.39 1.96
CA ARG A 115 35.63 -53.85 2.08
C ARG A 115 36.98 -54.46 1.71
N LEU A 116 37.48 -55.34 2.57
CA LEU A 116 38.63 -56.19 2.27
C LEU A 116 38.11 -57.55 1.78
N ASP A 117 38.37 -57.88 0.51
CA ASP A 117 37.98 -59.14 -0.10
C ASP A 117 38.96 -60.24 0.32
N VAL A 118 38.46 -61.29 0.97
CA VAL A 118 39.27 -62.38 1.50
C VAL A 118 38.70 -63.72 1.05
N ASP A 119 39.48 -64.46 0.27
CA ASP A 119 39.09 -65.76 -0.25
C ASP A 119 38.73 -66.72 0.90
N TRP A 120 37.49 -67.21 0.90
CA TRP A 120 36.91 -68.23 1.81
C TRP A 120 36.61 -67.75 3.24
N ALA A 121 36.75 -66.44 3.51
CA ALA A 121 36.36 -65.85 4.79
C ALA A 121 35.23 -64.83 4.61
N ARG A 122 34.67 -64.34 5.73
CA ARG A 122 33.75 -63.21 5.68
C ARG A 122 34.55 -61.91 5.58
N ASP A 123 34.33 -61.16 4.52
CA ASP A 123 34.97 -59.86 4.28
C ASP A 123 34.80 -58.89 5.46
N PRO A 124 35.91 -58.41 6.05
CA PRO A 124 35.89 -57.25 6.92
C PRO A 124 35.45 -56.02 6.13
N LYS A 125 34.52 -55.24 6.69
CA LYS A 125 33.99 -54.04 6.03
C LYS A 125 33.59 -52.96 7.02
N THR A 126 33.71 -51.70 6.60
CA THR A 126 33.26 -50.54 7.36
C THR A 126 32.58 -49.50 6.47
N ASN A 127 31.85 -48.58 7.09
CA ASN A 127 31.29 -47.41 6.44
C ASN A 127 31.79 -46.17 7.18
N PHE A 128 32.19 -45.15 6.43
CA PHE A 128 32.59 -43.85 6.95
C PHE A 128 31.72 -42.76 6.32
N SER A 129 31.18 -41.84 7.12
CA SER A 129 30.29 -40.77 6.63
C SER A 129 31.02 -39.42 6.66
N PRO A 130 31.68 -39.01 5.56
CA PRO A 130 32.37 -37.72 5.52
C PRO A 130 31.37 -36.55 5.54
N LYS A 131 31.80 -35.40 6.07
CA LYS A 131 31.06 -34.15 5.94
C LYS A 131 31.28 -33.57 4.54
N VAL A 132 30.24 -33.57 3.71
CA VAL A 132 30.28 -32.89 2.41
C VAL A 132 30.04 -31.40 2.60
N VAL A 133 31.00 -30.59 2.18
CA VAL A 133 30.97 -29.12 2.25
C VAL A 133 30.69 -28.56 0.86
N VAL A 134 29.60 -27.81 0.75
CA VAL A 134 29.27 -27.06 -0.46
C VAL A 134 30.14 -25.79 -0.52
N PRO A 135 30.68 -25.42 -1.69
CA PRO A 135 31.44 -24.19 -1.87
C PRO A 135 30.70 -22.97 -1.32
N ARG A 136 31.43 -22.07 -0.67
CA ARG A 136 30.92 -20.78 -0.24
C ARG A 136 30.73 -19.88 -1.45
N GLY A 137 29.65 -19.12 -1.46
CA GLY A 137 29.36 -18.13 -2.50
C GLY A 137 29.66 -16.70 -2.05
N GLN A 138 30.03 -15.86 -3.00
CA GLN A 138 29.85 -14.41 -2.88
C GLN A 138 28.65 -14.04 -3.72
N VAL A 139 27.64 -13.44 -3.10
CA VAL A 139 26.36 -13.13 -3.75
C VAL A 139 25.97 -11.69 -3.51
N VAL A 140 25.28 -11.07 -4.46
CA VAL A 140 24.81 -9.69 -4.31
C VAL A 140 23.47 -9.70 -3.59
N ALA A 141 23.27 -8.77 -2.66
CA ALA A 141 21.99 -8.54 -1.99
C ALA A 141 20.92 -8.13 -3.02
N THR A 142 19.75 -8.76 -2.92
CA THR A 142 18.63 -8.51 -3.84
C THR A 142 17.44 -7.99 -3.04
N PRO A 143 17.29 -6.66 -2.87
CA PRO A 143 16.20 -6.10 -2.10
C PRO A 143 14.85 -6.43 -2.75
N LEU A 144 13.82 -6.58 -1.93
CA LEU A 144 12.47 -6.89 -2.38
C LEU A 144 11.46 -6.04 -1.64
N VAL A 145 10.46 -5.53 -2.35
CA VAL A 145 9.23 -4.99 -1.77
C VAL A 145 8.07 -5.70 -2.43
N ILE A 146 7.20 -6.31 -1.63
CA ILE A 146 6.08 -7.11 -2.12
C ILE A 146 4.84 -6.84 -1.30
N ARG A 147 3.69 -7.10 -1.91
CA ARG A 147 2.38 -7.07 -1.26
C ARG A 147 1.67 -8.40 -1.31
N SER A 148 0.78 -8.59 -0.35
CA SER A 148 -0.23 -9.62 -0.45
C SER A 148 -1.12 -9.42 -1.69
N HIS A 149 -1.45 -10.51 -2.38
CA HIS A 149 -2.40 -10.51 -3.49
C HIS A 149 -3.81 -10.09 -3.01
N PRO A 150 -4.68 -9.52 -3.88
CA PRO A 150 -6.06 -9.17 -3.50
C PRO A 150 -6.89 -10.31 -2.89
N SER A 151 -6.55 -11.57 -3.17
CA SER A 151 -7.25 -12.72 -2.58
C SER A 151 -6.74 -13.12 -1.19
N PHE A 152 -5.76 -12.41 -0.63
CA PHE A 152 -5.16 -12.74 0.65
C PHE A 152 -6.15 -12.54 1.81
N HIS A 153 -6.72 -11.35 1.95
CA HIS A 153 -7.70 -11.06 2.98
C HIS A 153 -8.67 -9.99 2.48
N GLU A 154 -9.93 -10.04 2.90
CA GLU A 154 -10.99 -9.15 2.38
C GLU A 154 -10.78 -7.66 2.67
N LYS A 155 -9.97 -7.31 3.68
CA LYS A 155 -9.81 -5.93 4.20
C LYS A 155 -8.37 -5.51 4.46
N VAL A 156 -7.42 -6.43 4.36
CA VAL A 156 -6.04 -6.20 4.81
C VAL A 156 -5.10 -6.42 3.66
N ILE A 157 -4.27 -5.40 3.42
CA ILE A 157 -3.15 -5.49 2.49
C ILE A 157 -1.88 -5.53 3.35
N VAL A 158 -1.09 -6.59 3.20
CA VAL A 158 0.21 -6.73 3.86
C VAL A 158 1.29 -6.22 2.92
N GLU A 159 2.12 -5.32 3.39
CA GLU A 159 3.32 -4.86 2.68
C GLU A 159 4.56 -5.36 3.40
N VAL A 160 5.46 -6.02 2.67
CA VAL A 160 6.73 -6.52 3.22
C VAL A 160 7.87 -6.00 2.37
N SER A 161 8.88 -5.44 3.03
CA SER A 161 10.17 -5.14 2.42
C SER A 161 11.26 -6.01 3.05
N LEU A 162 12.21 -6.45 2.22
CA LEU A 162 13.38 -7.20 2.64
C LEU A 162 14.63 -6.46 2.13
N LYS A 163 15.68 -6.40 2.96
CA LYS A 163 17.00 -5.92 2.52
C LYS A 163 17.58 -6.79 1.41
N SER A 164 17.34 -8.10 1.49
CA SER A 164 17.80 -9.08 0.51
C SER A 164 16.96 -10.36 0.55
N THR A 165 16.71 -10.98 -0.61
CA THR A 165 16.22 -12.37 -0.72
C THR A 165 17.35 -13.39 -0.71
N ASN A 166 18.61 -12.95 -0.86
CA ASN A 166 19.81 -13.76 -0.62
C ASN A 166 20.21 -13.64 0.85
N VAL A 167 20.22 -14.76 1.56
CA VAL A 167 20.46 -14.85 3.01
C VAL A 167 21.48 -15.94 3.29
N VAL A 168 22.28 -15.82 4.35
CA VAL A 168 23.26 -16.84 4.77
C VAL A 168 22.78 -17.54 6.04
N GLN A 169 23.04 -18.84 6.17
CA GLN A 169 22.84 -19.58 7.42
C GLN A 169 23.52 -18.87 8.60
N ASP A 170 22.89 -18.89 9.78
CA ASP A 170 23.31 -18.12 10.98
C ASP A 170 23.25 -16.59 10.83
N GLY A 171 22.77 -16.10 9.68
CA GLY A 171 22.53 -14.69 9.42
C GLY A 171 21.15 -14.22 9.88
N LEU A 172 20.77 -13.04 9.40
CA LEU A 172 19.48 -12.40 9.66
C LEU A 172 18.71 -12.18 8.35
N ILE A 173 17.40 -12.40 8.41
CA ILE A 173 16.44 -11.87 7.43
C ILE A 173 15.95 -10.55 7.99
N GLU A 174 16.40 -9.45 7.40
CA GLU A 174 16.07 -8.09 7.81
C GLU A 174 15.10 -7.45 6.84
N GLY A 175 14.11 -6.76 7.38
CA GLY A 175 13.03 -6.17 6.59
C GLY A 175 12.13 -5.26 7.41
N SER A 176 11.05 -4.82 6.77
CA SER A 176 9.95 -4.13 7.43
C SER A 176 8.61 -4.66 6.95
N ILE A 177 7.59 -4.53 7.79
CA ILE A 177 6.22 -4.93 7.49
C ILE A 177 5.24 -3.86 7.94
N ALA A 178 4.16 -3.68 7.18
CA ALA A 178 3.04 -2.82 7.55
C ALA A 178 1.73 -3.37 6.99
N LEU A 179 0.61 -2.95 7.57
CA LEU A 179 -0.73 -3.33 7.12
C LEU A 179 -1.54 -2.10 6.68
N ARG A 180 -2.10 -2.11 5.47
CA ARG A 180 -3.10 -1.13 5.03
C ARG A 180 -4.52 -1.69 5.15
N GLY A 181 -5.49 -0.84 5.47
CA GLY A 181 -6.90 -1.21 5.62
C GLY A 181 -7.26 -1.97 6.91
N ALA A 182 -6.29 -2.22 7.79
CA ALA A 182 -6.45 -3.09 8.96
C ALA A 182 -7.27 -2.52 10.13
N GLN A 183 -7.73 -1.26 10.07
CA GLN A 183 -8.43 -0.59 11.18
C GLN A 183 -9.68 -1.33 11.66
N SER A 184 -10.41 -1.97 10.73
CA SER A 184 -11.63 -2.73 11.03
C SER A 184 -11.44 -4.25 11.00
N ALA A 185 -10.22 -4.73 10.71
CA ALA A 185 -9.94 -6.16 10.60
C ALA A 185 -9.63 -6.75 11.99
N ARG A 186 -10.18 -7.93 12.27
CA ARG A 186 -9.91 -8.67 13.50
C ARG A 186 -8.84 -9.73 13.23
N PHE A 187 -7.67 -9.56 13.85
CA PHE A 187 -6.55 -10.51 13.81
C PHE A 187 -5.70 -10.28 15.07
N ASP A 188 -4.98 -11.31 15.51
CA ASP A 188 -4.20 -11.26 16.75
C ASP A 188 -2.72 -10.91 16.47
N ALA A 189 -2.18 -11.36 15.34
CA ALA A 189 -0.80 -11.05 14.93
C ALA A 189 -0.55 -11.24 13.44
N VAL A 190 0.62 -10.79 13.02
CA VAL A 190 1.27 -11.23 11.78
C VAL A 190 2.39 -12.18 12.12
N GLU A 191 2.40 -13.36 11.51
CA GLU A 191 3.47 -14.34 11.68
C GLU A 191 4.38 -14.39 10.45
N LEU A 192 5.68 -14.33 10.71
CA LEU A 192 6.75 -14.55 9.75
C LEU A 192 7.37 -15.91 10.04
N THR A 193 7.22 -16.86 9.12
CA THR A 193 7.76 -18.21 9.28
C THR A 193 8.76 -18.53 8.17
N LEU A 194 10.02 -18.75 8.52
CA LEU A 194 10.99 -19.33 7.60
C LEU A 194 10.73 -20.84 7.48
N VAL A 195 10.34 -21.31 6.30
CA VAL A 195 9.99 -22.72 6.03
C VAL A 195 10.94 -23.32 5.00
N GLY A 196 11.46 -24.51 5.30
CA GLY A 196 12.15 -25.38 4.35
C GLY A 196 11.18 -26.40 3.75
N SER A 197 11.15 -26.48 2.42
CA SER A 197 10.29 -27.37 1.64
C SER A 197 11.13 -28.24 0.71
N SER A 198 10.99 -29.56 0.85
CA SER A 198 11.68 -30.53 0.00
C SER A 198 10.76 -31.05 -1.09
N THR A 199 11.18 -30.92 -2.35
CA THR A 199 10.54 -31.55 -3.50
C THR A 199 11.27 -32.85 -3.83
N ILE A 200 10.56 -33.97 -3.79
CA ILE A 200 11.11 -35.32 -3.96
C ILE A 200 10.73 -35.85 -5.34
N ALA A 201 11.69 -35.81 -6.25
CA ALA A 201 11.55 -36.22 -7.65
C ALA A 201 11.73 -37.74 -7.89
N MET A 202 12.06 -38.52 -6.86
CA MET A 202 12.21 -40.00 -6.94
C MET A 202 10.88 -40.78 -7.16
N SER A 203 9.76 -40.07 -7.36
CA SER A 203 8.41 -40.61 -7.55
C SER A 203 7.53 -39.55 -8.24
N ARG A 204 6.27 -39.38 -7.83
CA ARG A 204 5.30 -38.43 -8.42
C ARG A 204 5.55 -36.94 -8.13
N GLY A 205 6.73 -36.53 -7.65
CA GLY A 205 6.99 -35.15 -7.23
C GLY A 205 6.27 -34.80 -5.92
N ASP A 206 6.70 -35.42 -4.82
CA ASP A 206 6.12 -35.20 -3.49
C ASP A 206 6.73 -33.97 -2.81
N HIS A 207 5.96 -33.22 -2.03
CA HIS A 207 6.43 -32.01 -1.34
C HIS A 207 6.36 -32.19 0.17
N ARG A 208 7.45 -31.89 0.88
CA ARG A 208 7.54 -32.08 2.33
C ARG A 208 8.05 -30.85 3.04
N ARG A 209 7.23 -30.34 3.95
CA ARG A 209 7.63 -29.30 4.90
C ARG A 209 8.35 -29.96 6.08
N GLY A 210 9.46 -29.36 6.50
CA GLY A 210 10.25 -29.86 7.62
C GLY A 210 10.62 -28.75 8.58
N HIS A 211 11.67 -28.00 8.25
CA HIS A 211 12.25 -26.97 9.10
C HIS A 211 11.36 -25.73 9.11
N ALA A 212 11.06 -25.21 10.31
CA ALA A 212 10.31 -23.98 10.49
C ALA A 212 10.91 -23.15 11.64
N SER A 213 11.11 -21.86 11.40
CA SER A 213 11.43 -20.88 12.44
C SER A 213 10.39 -19.77 12.39
N ARG A 214 9.73 -19.49 13.51
CA ARG A 214 8.59 -18.54 13.58
C ARG A 214 8.98 -17.27 14.32
N PHE A 215 8.45 -16.16 13.85
CA PHE A 215 8.52 -14.87 14.51
C PHE A 215 7.15 -14.18 14.45
N ARG A 216 6.66 -13.76 15.61
CA ARG A 216 5.32 -13.20 15.78
C ARG A 216 5.40 -11.69 16.01
N ILE A 217 4.56 -10.95 15.30
CA ILE A 217 4.41 -9.50 15.44
C ILE A 217 2.98 -9.22 15.87
N GLU A 218 2.81 -8.78 17.11
CA GLU A 218 1.50 -8.46 17.68
C GLU A 218 0.75 -7.42 16.84
N ALA A 219 -0.57 -7.60 16.71
CA ALA A 219 -1.40 -6.79 15.82
C ALA A 219 -1.27 -5.28 16.10
N ASP A 220 -1.22 -4.87 17.35
CA ASP A 220 -1.16 -3.45 17.73
C ASP A 220 0.10 -2.73 17.23
N ARG A 221 1.17 -3.47 16.92
CA ARG A 221 2.39 -2.87 16.35
C ARG A 221 2.23 -2.50 14.89
N VAL A 222 1.40 -3.23 14.15
CA VAL A 222 1.25 -3.12 12.68
C VAL A 222 -0.10 -2.54 12.26
N LYS A 223 -1.05 -2.43 13.18
CA LYS A 223 -2.30 -1.68 12.98
C LYS A 223 -1.98 -0.22 12.59
N ASP A 224 -2.93 0.40 11.91
CA ASP A 224 -2.86 1.80 11.45
C ASP A 224 -1.76 2.12 10.43
N GLY A 225 -1.25 1.11 9.72
CA GLY A 225 -0.21 1.30 8.71
C GLY A 225 1.18 1.54 9.28
N ASN A 226 1.39 1.28 10.56
CA ASN A 226 2.70 1.43 11.18
C ASN A 226 3.76 0.56 10.50
N ASN A 227 4.89 1.18 10.19
CA ASN A 227 6.06 0.52 9.63
C ASN A 227 6.85 -0.18 10.74
N VAL A 228 6.81 -1.51 10.77
CA VAL A 228 7.48 -2.30 11.80
C VAL A 228 8.72 -2.98 11.21
N PRO A 229 9.95 -2.55 11.58
CA PRO A 229 11.15 -3.26 11.21
C PRO A 229 11.25 -4.59 11.96
N PHE A 230 11.78 -5.61 11.30
CA PHE A 230 12.05 -6.92 11.88
C PHE A 230 13.41 -7.47 11.48
N ALA A 231 13.95 -8.34 12.33
CA ALA A 231 15.16 -9.10 12.07
C ALA A 231 14.96 -10.54 12.57
N LEU A 232 14.78 -11.48 11.64
CA LEU A 232 14.58 -12.90 11.94
C LEU A 232 15.91 -13.65 11.82
N ARG A 233 16.36 -14.29 12.91
CA ARG A 233 17.59 -15.10 12.87
C ARG A 233 17.34 -16.42 12.17
N VAL A 234 18.23 -16.75 11.22
CA VAL A 234 18.25 -18.05 10.57
C VAL A 234 19.07 -19.02 11.42
N PRO A 235 18.51 -20.16 11.87
CA PRO A 235 19.29 -21.15 12.62
C PRO A 235 20.49 -21.66 11.82
N ALA A 236 21.60 -21.91 12.50
CA ALA A 236 22.85 -22.38 11.86
C ALA A 236 22.70 -23.77 11.21
N ASP A 237 21.79 -24.60 11.74
CA ASP A 237 21.46 -25.93 11.27
C ASP A 237 20.33 -25.95 10.22
N PHE A 238 19.73 -24.79 9.90
CA PHE A 238 18.65 -24.71 8.91
C PHE A 238 19.20 -25.03 7.51
N PRO A 239 18.71 -26.07 6.80
CA PRO A 239 19.35 -26.51 5.55
C PRO A 239 19.33 -25.42 4.46
N PRO A 240 20.41 -25.26 3.67
CA PRO A 240 20.49 -24.25 2.62
C PRO A 240 19.56 -24.60 1.44
N THR A 241 19.36 -23.65 0.53
CA THR A 241 18.67 -23.92 -0.74
C THR A 241 19.59 -24.73 -1.66
N PHE A 242 19.11 -25.84 -2.22
CA PHE A 242 19.86 -26.64 -3.20
C PHE A 242 18.96 -27.37 -4.19
N LYS A 243 19.50 -27.66 -5.37
CA LYS A 243 18.85 -28.41 -6.45
C LYS A 243 19.76 -29.54 -6.90
N ASN A 244 19.27 -30.77 -6.90
CA ASN A 244 20.01 -31.95 -7.37
C ASN A 244 19.16 -32.91 -8.22
N GLY A 245 17.87 -32.62 -8.42
CA GLY A 245 16.98 -33.40 -9.28
C GLY A 245 16.44 -34.69 -8.67
N PHE A 246 16.81 -35.02 -7.42
CA PHE A 246 16.24 -36.15 -6.65
C PHE A 246 15.48 -35.66 -5.42
N ILE A 247 16.14 -34.81 -4.63
CA ILE A 247 15.57 -34.07 -3.51
C ILE A 247 16.05 -32.63 -3.69
N ASP A 248 15.13 -31.76 -4.04
CA ASP A 248 15.40 -30.32 -4.10
C ASP A 248 14.90 -29.69 -2.80
N HIS A 249 15.65 -28.74 -2.25
CA HIS A 249 15.26 -28.03 -1.03
C HIS A 249 15.15 -26.54 -1.30
N ASP A 250 13.95 -26.01 -1.08
CA ASP A 250 13.62 -24.59 -1.21
C ASP A 250 13.34 -23.97 0.15
N VAL A 251 13.75 -22.71 0.32
CA VAL A 251 13.49 -21.94 1.53
C VAL A 251 12.55 -20.78 1.20
N MET A 252 11.55 -20.57 2.05
CA MET A 252 10.53 -19.54 1.87
C MET A 252 10.29 -18.81 3.19
N LEU A 253 10.04 -17.51 3.12
CA LEU A 253 9.45 -16.74 4.21
C LEU A 253 7.93 -16.70 4.00
N GLU A 254 7.19 -17.48 4.78
CA GLU A 254 5.73 -17.42 4.83
C GLU A 254 5.30 -16.24 5.70
N VAL A 255 4.37 -15.43 5.19
CA VAL A 255 3.74 -14.31 5.89
C VAL A 255 2.27 -14.68 6.06
N SER A 256 1.79 -14.74 7.30
CA SER A 256 0.39 -15.08 7.60
C SER A 256 -0.25 -14.12 8.58
N LEU A 257 -1.57 -13.92 8.46
CA LEU A 257 -2.37 -13.27 9.50
C LEU A 257 -2.95 -14.34 10.41
N ASP A 258 -2.70 -14.22 11.71
CA ASP A 258 -3.33 -15.06 12.74
C ASP A 258 -4.73 -14.53 13.04
N ILE A 259 -5.76 -15.24 12.59
CA ILE A 259 -7.16 -14.81 12.71
C ILE A 259 -7.93 -15.75 13.65
N PRO A 260 -8.44 -15.24 14.79
CA PRO A 260 -9.22 -16.04 15.71
C PRO A 260 -10.41 -16.72 15.03
N TRP A 261 -10.51 -18.04 15.20
CA TRP A 261 -11.65 -18.85 14.74
C TRP A 261 -11.85 -18.87 13.22
N ALA A 262 -10.82 -18.52 12.45
CA ALA A 262 -10.84 -18.55 10.98
C ALA A 262 -9.59 -19.25 10.41
N SER A 263 -9.52 -19.35 9.09
CA SER A 263 -8.31 -19.81 8.41
C SER A 263 -7.34 -18.67 8.22
N ASP A 264 -6.08 -18.87 8.61
CA ASP A 264 -5.02 -17.88 8.46
C ASP A 264 -4.63 -17.74 6.99
N PRO A 265 -4.91 -16.58 6.36
CA PRO A 265 -4.42 -16.34 5.02
C PRO A 265 -2.90 -16.21 5.04
N LYS A 266 -2.25 -16.78 4.02
CA LYS A 266 -0.78 -16.77 3.92
C LYS A 266 -0.30 -16.64 2.49
N PHE A 267 0.87 -16.03 2.31
CA PHE A 267 1.64 -16.06 1.08
C PHE A 267 3.11 -16.30 1.39
N ALA A 268 3.88 -16.72 0.38
CA ALA A 268 5.28 -17.11 0.55
C ALA A 268 6.20 -16.25 -0.32
N ILE A 269 7.32 -15.82 0.27
CA ILE A 269 8.40 -15.10 -0.40
C ILE A 269 9.59 -16.06 -0.54
N PRO A 270 10.03 -16.39 -1.77
CA PRO A 270 11.20 -17.25 -1.97
C PRO A 270 12.47 -16.61 -1.39
N ILE A 271 13.24 -17.40 -0.63
CA ILE A 271 14.53 -17.01 -0.06
C ILE A 271 15.60 -17.95 -0.60
N GLN A 272 16.67 -17.36 -1.14
CA GLN A 272 17.87 -18.10 -1.50
C GLN A 272 18.78 -18.16 -0.27
N LEU A 273 18.76 -19.31 0.42
CA LEU A 273 19.57 -19.52 1.62
C LEU A 273 20.92 -20.17 1.25
N TRP A 274 22.00 -19.45 1.53
CA TRP A 274 23.39 -19.84 1.29
C TRP A 274 24.02 -20.49 2.52
N THR A 275 25.02 -21.33 2.28
CA THR A 275 25.74 -22.03 3.35
C THR A 275 26.56 -21.09 4.24
N SER A 276 26.74 -21.49 5.49
CA SER A 276 27.55 -20.73 6.46
C SER A 276 28.97 -20.42 5.93
N GLY A 277 29.37 -19.16 6.11
CA GLY A 277 30.63 -18.60 5.62
C GLY A 277 30.58 -18.06 4.19
N SER A 278 29.43 -18.13 3.50
CA SER A 278 29.17 -17.32 2.31
C SER A 278 29.05 -15.83 2.68
N SER A 279 29.26 -14.92 1.73
CA SER A 279 29.13 -13.48 1.94
C SER A 279 28.08 -12.86 1.02
N VAL A 280 27.28 -11.94 1.56
CA VAL A 280 26.33 -11.13 0.80
C VAL A 280 26.92 -9.73 0.65
N GLU A 281 27.15 -9.30 -0.58
CA GLU A 281 27.66 -7.98 -0.93
C GLU A 281 26.53 -7.01 -1.25
N GLY A 282 26.72 -5.73 -0.92
CA GLY A 282 25.70 -4.70 -1.09
C GLY A 282 25.01 -4.38 0.23
N SER A 283 25.03 -3.09 0.60
CA SER A 283 24.30 -2.58 1.76
C SER A 283 23.04 -1.88 1.27
N PHE A 284 21.89 -2.46 1.59
CA PHE A 284 20.59 -1.86 1.32
C PHE A 284 19.85 -1.66 2.64
N SER A 285 19.23 -0.50 2.81
CA SER A 285 18.19 -0.34 3.82
C SER A 285 16.91 -1.00 3.33
N ALA A 286 16.18 -1.67 4.23
CA ALA A 286 14.86 -2.16 3.90
C ALA A 286 14.00 -0.96 3.47
N ALA A 287 13.29 -1.09 2.35
CA ALA A 287 12.42 -0.03 1.91
C ALA A 287 11.34 0.24 2.97
N VAL A 288 11.01 1.50 3.15
CA VAL A 288 9.92 1.90 4.03
C VAL A 288 8.58 1.40 3.45
N VAL A 289 7.71 0.88 4.32
CA VAL A 289 6.36 0.39 3.98
C VAL A 289 5.30 1.09 4.85
N GLY A 290 4.02 0.92 4.51
CA GLY A 290 2.91 1.48 5.29
C GLY A 290 2.80 3.00 5.22
N SER A 291 2.34 3.63 6.31
CA SER A 291 2.07 5.06 6.41
C SER A 291 3.29 5.93 6.13
N ASP A 292 4.49 5.47 6.50
CA ASP A 292 5.73 6.17 6.17
C ASP A 292 6.01 6.21 4.65
N ARG A 293 5.67 5.12 3.94
CA ARG A 293 5.77 5.07 2.48
C ARG A 293 4.70 5.97 1.85
N SER A 294 3.45 5.89 2.32
CA SER A 294 2.38 6.76 1.87
C SER A 294 2.73 8.24 2.05
N ARG A 295 3.44 8.60 3.13
CA ARG A 295 3.94 9.96 3.37
C ARG A 295 4.99 10.41 2.35
N ILE A 296 5.92 9.53 1.96
CA ILE A 296 6.91 9.83 0.91
C ILE A 296 6.18 10.09 -0.42
N ILE A 297 5.19 9.25 -0.75
CA ILE A 297 4.38 9.39 -1.97
C ILE A 297 3.56 10.69 -1.92
N ALA A 298 2.86 10.95 -0.83
CA ALA A 298 2.10 12.18 -0.59
C ALA A 298 2.96 13.44 -0.79
N ARG A 299 4.19 13.45 -0.25
CA ARG A 299 5.12 14.56 -0.45
C ARG A 299 5.53 14.73 -1.91
N ALA A 300 5.76 13.64 -2.64
CA ALA A 300 6.08 13.69 -4.06
C ALA A 300 4.90 14.23 -4.88
N MET A 301 3.68 13.78 -4.60
CA MET A 301 2.45 14.31 -5.17
C MET A 301 2.32 15.81 -4.91
N ALA A 302 2.37 16.22 -3.64
CA ALA A 302 2.23 17.62 -3.21
C ALA A 302 3.22 18.54 -3.96
N ARG A 303 4.50 18.14 -4.04
CA ARG A 303 5.53 18.88 -4.78
C ARG A 303 5.24 18.96 -6.28
N ALA A 304 4.74 17.90 -6.89
CA ALA A 304 4.50 17.85 -8.33
C ALA A 304 3.32 18.76 -8.76
N ILE A 305 2.30 18.89 -7.91
CA ILE A 305 1.08 19.65 -8.24
C ILE A 305 0.91 20.98 -7.50
N GLY A 306 1.82 21.32 -6.58
CA GLY A 306 1.76 22.55 -5.79
C GLY A 306 0.69 22.53 -4.69
N PHE A 307 0.30 21.35 -4.24
CA PHE A 307 -0.64 21.15 -3.12
C PHE A 307 0.11 20.98 -1.79
N GLU A 308 -0.63 20.94 -0.69
CA GLU A 308 -0.10 20.64 0.64
C GLU A 308 -0.17 19.14 0.95
N GLU A 309 0.80 18.67 1.74
CA GLU A 309 0.81 17.31 2.30
C GLU A 309 -0.33 17.21 3.34
N GLY A 310 -1.19 16.20 3.20
CA GLY A 310 -2.27 15.93 4.14
C GLY A 310 -1.82 15.10 5.34
N THR A 311 -2.71 14.96 6.32
CA THR A 311 -2.56 13.97 7.40
C THR A 311 -3.26 12.68 7.00
N HIS A 312 -2.53 11.56 6.99
CA HIS A 312 -3.08 10.23 6.64
C HIS A 312 -4.43 9.98 7.35
N PRO A 313 -5.49 9.56 6.64
CA PRO A 313 -5.48 8.99 5.29
C PRO A 313 -5.45 10.00 4.14
N VAL A 314 -5.53 11.31 4.41
CA VAL A 314 -5.42 12.34 3.37
C VAL A 314 -3.97 12.41 2.89
N LEU A 315 -3.74 12.13 1.60
CA LEU A 315 -2.42 12.19 0.99
C LEU A 315 -2.07 13.63 0.65
N VAL A 316 -2.92 14.31 -0.13
CA VAL A 316 -2.70 15.69 -0.53
C VAL A 316 -4.02 16.46 -0.59
N GLN A 317 -3.95 17.77 -0.35
CA GLN A 317 -5.08 18.67 -0.50
C GLN A 317 -4.63 20.05 -0.98
N GLY A 318 -5.49 20.75 -1.71
CA GLY A 318 -5.19 22.08 -2.23
C GLY A 318 -6.36 22.68 -2.98
N ALA A 319 -6.13 23.81 -3.64
CA ALA A 319 -7.15 24.52 -4.39
C ALA A 319 -6.73 24.78 -5.84
N VAL A 320 -7.70 24.77 -6.75
CA VAL A 320 -7.54 25.15 -8.16
C VAL A 320 -8.69 26.09 -8.51
N GLY A 321 -8.38 27.39 -8.55
CA GLY A 321 -9.39 28.44 -8.68
C GLY A 321 -10.45 28.32 -7.58
N PRO A 322 -11.75 28.19 -7.91
CA PRO A 322 -12.83 28.07 -6.93
C PRO A 322 -12.94 26.70 -6.27
N THR A 323 -12.21 25.70 -6.80
CA THR A 323 -12.37 24.31 -6.37
C THR A 323 -11.33 23.95 -5.31
N LYS A 324 -11.72 23.12 -4.35
CA LYS A 324 -10.82 22.50 -3.37
C LYS A 324 -10.78 21.01 -3.64
N ALA A 325 -9.60 20.47 -3.88
CA ALA A 325 -9.42 19.06 -4.17
C ALA A 325 -8.66 18.37 -3.03
N ARG A 326 -9.08 17.15 -2.71
CA ARG A 326 -8.47 16.27 -1.71
C ARG A 326 -8.32 14.87 -2.29
N ILE A 327 -7.17 14.25 -2.04
CA ILE A 327 -6.90 12.85 -2.40
C ILE A 327 -6.66 12.07 -1.12
N THR A 328 -7.41 11.00 -0.91
CA THR A 328 -7.40 10.17 0.30
C THR A 328 -7.05 8.73 -0.05
N ASP A 329 -6.10 8.12 0.67
CA ASP A 329 -5.84 6.68 0.58
C ASP A 329 -7.00 5.92 1.24
N SER A 330 -7.76 5.17 0.44
CA SER A 330 -9.02 4.56 0.83
C SER A 330 -9.13 3.16 0.23
N PRO A 331 -8.29 2.21 0.69
CA PRO A 331 -8.27 0.85 0.14
C PRO A 331 -9.66 0.21 0.20
N ARG A 332 -10.09 -0.37 -0.93
CA ARG A 332 -11.38 -1.06 -1.05
C ARG A 332 -11.14 -2.56 -0.98
N GLY A 333 -11.32 -3.08 0.22
CA GLY A 333 -10.99 -4.44 0.55
C GLY A 333 -9.49 -4.71 0.46
N SER A 334 -9.06 -5.44 -0.56
CA SER A 334 -7.67 -5.82 -0.80
C SER A 334 -7.03 -5.12 -2.00
N GLN A 335 -7.77 -4.20 -2.62
CA GLN A 335 -7.29 -3.39 -3.73
C GLN A 335 -6.88 -2.01 -3.23
N LEU A 336 -5.82 -1.46 -3.83
CA LEU A 336 -5.46 -0.07 -3.65
C LEU A 336 -6.51 0.79 -4.33
N CYS A 337 -7.04 1.74 -3.58
CA CYS A 337 -8.05 2.65 -4.06
C CYS A 337 -7.81 4.00 -3.42
N VAL A 338 -8.05 5.05 -4.19
CA VAL A 338 -7.99 6.44 -3.73
C VAL A 338 -9.37 7.04 -3.88
N ASP A 339 -9.81 7.75 -2.85
CA ASP A 339 -10.99 8.59 -2.91
C ASP A 339 -10.55 10.02 -3.22
N VAL A 340 -11.18 10.62 -4.22
CA VAL A 340 -10.96 12.01 -4.61
C VAL A 340 -12.22 12.79 -4.34
N ASP A 341 -12.09 13.89 -3.62
CA ASP A 341 -13.17 14.83 -3.32
C ASP A 341 -12.80 16.20 -3.88
N ILE A 342 -13.68 16.79 -4.68
CA ILE A 342 -13.55 18.13 -5.26
C ILE A 342 -14.77 18.95 -4.84
N ASP A 343 -14.58 19.86 -3.90
CA ASP A 343 -15.61 20.80 -3.43
C ASP A 343 -15.56 22.09 -4.25
N PHE A 344 -16.71 22.68 -4.55
CA PHE A 344 -16.84 23.93 -5.30
C PHE A 344 -18.08 24.72 -4.84
N PRO A 345 -18.19 26.02 -5.16
CA PRO A 345 -19.38 26.80 -4.82
C PRO A 345 -20.64 26.19 -5.44
N SER A 346 -21.77 26.28 -4.73
CA SER A 346 -23.04 25.73 -5.20
C SER A 346 -23.39 26.28 -6.59
N VAL A 347 -23.72 25.40 -7.53
CA VAL A 347 -24.21 25.77 -8.87
C VAL A 347 -25.74 25.84 -8.96
N ASP A 348 -26.44 25.45 -7.88
CA ASP A 348 -27.89 25.51 -7.69
C ASP A 348 -28.71 24.81 -8.80
N LEU A 349 -28.13 23.81 -9.47
CA LEU A 349 -28.80 23.04 -10.52
C LEU A 349 -29.71 21.94 -9.96
N GLY A 350 -29.67 21.70 -8.65
CA GLY A 350 -30.36 20.59 -8.00
C GLY A 350 -29.79 19.23 -8.40
N ILE A 351 -28.50 19.17 -8.73
CA ILE A 351 -27.86 17.95 -9.22
C ILE A 351 -27.73 16.93 -8.09
N GLU A 352 -28.17 15.71 -8.38
CA GLU A 352 -27.94 14.53 -7.54
C GLU A 352 -27.55 13.35 -8.46
N LEU A 353 -26.26 13.05 -8.55
CA LEU A 353 -25.74 11.87 -9.22
C LEU A 353 -25.44 10.77 -8.20
N ARG A 354 -26.02 9.59 -8.42
CA ARG A 354 -25.80 8.42 -7.56
C ARG A 354 -25.76 7.11 -8.37
N PRO A 355 -25.23 6.02 -7.81
CA PRO A 355 -25.33 4.70 -8.43
C PRO A 355 -26.78 4.31 -8.72
N GLU A 356 -26.99 3.65 -9.86
CA GLU A 356 -28.29 3.13 -10.28
C GLU A 356 -28.78 2.03 -9.32
N ARG A 357 -30.03 2.11 -8.88
CA ARG A 357 -30.67 1.07 -8.03
C ARG A 357 -31.69 0.27 -8.83
N LEU A 358 -32.06 -0.91 -8.33
CA LEU A 358 -32.98 -1.85 -8.99
C LEU A 358 -34.35 -1.26 -9.39
N LEU A 359 -34.77 -0.14 -8.79
CA LEU A 359 -36.06 0.53 -9.04
C LEU A 359 -35.93 1.80 -9.90
N ASP A 360 -34.72 2.15 -10.32
CA ASP A 360 -34.43 3.33 -11.13
C ASP A 360 -34.71 3.00 -12.61
N LEU A 361 -35.99 2.90 -13.00
CA LEU A 361 -36.42 2.58 -14.36
C LEU A 361 -36.41 3.84 -15.26
N GLY A 362 -35.25 4.24 -15.75
CA GLY A 362 -35.17 5.37 -16.69
C GLY A 362 -33.75 5.70 -17.15
N LYS A 363 -33.60 6.03 -18.45
CA LYS A 363 -32.34 6.59 -18.97
C LYS A 363 -32.13 7.99 -18.38
N SER A 364 -30.90 8.32 -18.00
CA SER A 364 -30.50 9.69 -17.66
C SER A 364 -29.96 10.37 -18.94
N PRO A 365 -30.80 11.09 -19.72
CA PRO A 365 -30.42 11.58 -21.05
C PRO A 365 -29.29 12.63 -21.01
N LEU A 366 -29.11 13.29 -19.86
CA LEU A 366 -28.08 14.31 -19.64
C LEU A 366 -26.74 13.72 -19.18
N LEU A 367 -26.66 12.42 -18.90
CA LEU A 367 -25.40 11.75 -18.59
C LEU A 367 -24.69 11.27 -19.86
N PRO A 368 -23.34 11.31 -19.89
CA PRO A 368 -22.58 10.65 -20.94
C PRO A 368 -22.94 9.16 -21.05
N LYS A 369 -23.00 8.63 -22.28
CA LYS A 369 -23.40 7.23 -22.54
C LYS A 369 -22.60 6.20 -21.73
N ALA A 370 -21.32 6.48 -21.47
CA ALA A 370 -20.44 5.61 -20.69
C ALA A 370 -20.83 5.52 -19.21
N LEU A 371 -21.51 6.53 -18.67
CA LEU A 371 -21.93 6.60 -17.26
C LEU A 371 -23.42 6.28 -17.08
N ALA A 372 -24.24 6.54 -18.10
CA ALA A 372 -25.69 6.34 -18.07
C ALA A 372 -26.13 4.88 -17.85
N SER A 373 -25.23 3.90 -17.95
CA SER A 373 -25.49 2.48 -17.65
C SER A 373 -25.14 2.06 -16.23
N ARG A 374 -24.64 2.97 -15.40
CA ARG A 374 -24.14 2.70 -14.04
C ARG A 374 -24.66 3.71 -13.01
N PHE A 375 -24.98 4.92 -13.45
CA PHE A 375 -25.35 6.03 -12.60
C PHE A 375 -26.66 6.68 -13.08
N MET A 376 -27.40 7.23 -12.13
CA MET A 376 -28.60 8.03 -12.37
C MET A 376 -28.36 9.47 -11.94
N LEU A 377 -28.67 10.40 -12.84
CA LEU A 377 -28.69 11.83 -12.57
C LEU A 377 -30.12 12.29 -12.32
N ARG A 378 -30.34 12.98 -11.19
CA ARG A 378 -31.60 13.65 -10.88
C ARG A 378 -31.36 15.15 -10.80
N LEU A 379 -32.36 15.91 -11.24
CA LEU A 379 -32.40 17.36 -11.14
C LEU A 379 -33.59 17.74 -10.25
N LYS A 380 -33.32 18.51 -9.20
CA LYS A 380 -34.32 19.08 -8.29
C LYS A 380 -33.94 20.52 -7.94
N PRO A 381 -33.94 21.44 -8.91
CA PRO A 381 -33.64 22.84 -8.63
C PRO A 381 -34.69 23.41 -7.67
N GLU A 382 -34.28 24.38 -6.86
CA GLU A 382 -35.20 25.12 -6.00
C GLU A 382 -36.14 26.00 -6.84
N ALA A 383 -37.32 26.32 -6.32
CA ALA A 383 -38.36 27.05 -7.06
C ALA A 383 -37.97 28.49 -7.42
N ASP A 384 -36.99 29.04 -6.69
CA ASP A 384 -36.40 30.37 -6.86
C ASP A 384 -35.10 30.33 -7.68
N VAL A 385 -34.75 29.22 -8.34
CA VAL A 385 -33.61 29.18 -9.25
C VAL A 385 -34.09 29.42 -10.69
N PRO A 386 -33.44 30.31 -11.47
CA PRO A 386 -33.76 30.48 -12.89
C PRO A 386 -33.63 29.16 -13.67
N PRO A 387 -34.55 28.85 -14.60
CA PRO A 387 -34.46 27.64 -15.40
C PRO A 387 -33.20 27.64 -16.26
N VAL A 388 -32.48 26.53 -16.25
CA VAL A 388 -31.31 26.30 -17.10
C VAL A 388 -31.66 25.27 -18.18
N GLU A 389 -31.24 25.53 -19.41
CA GLU A 389 -31.48 24.60 -20.51
C GLU A 389 -30.74 23.27 -20.30
N ASP A 390 -31.42 22.17 -20.58
CA ASP A 390 -30.89 20.80 -20.51
C ASP A 390 -29.54 20.64 -21.24
N ALA A 391 -29.33 21.34 -22.36
CA ALA A 391 -28.09 21.31 -23.12
C ALA A 391 -26.90 21.88 -22.32
N ALA A 392 -27.12 22.95 -21.55
CA ALA A 392 -26.10 23.53 -20.70
C ALA A 392 -25.78 22.63 -19.50
N ILE A 393 -26.80 22.02 -18.89
CA ILE A 393 -26.63 21.04 -17.80
C ILE A 393 -25.86 19.81 -18.31
N ALA A 394 -26.23 19.27 -19.49
CA ALA A 394 -25.53 18.15 -20.10
C ALA A 394 -24.06 18.49 -20.39
N SER A 395 -23.77 19.69 -20.92
CA SER A 395 -22.40 20.16 -21.15
C SER A 395 -21.59 20.26 -19.85
N PHE A 396 -22.18 20.82 -18.79
CA PHE A 396 -21.57 20.90 -17.47
C PHE A 396 -21.26 19.50 -16.93
N VAL A 397 -22.25 18.60 -16.90
CA VAL A 397 -22.10 17.23 -16.41
C VAL A 397 -21.06 16.46 -17.22
N GLU A 398 -21.07 16.57 -18.56
CA GLU A 398 -20.08 15.93 -19.41
C GLU A 398 -18.66 16.43 -19.09
N ARG A 399 -18.46 17.75 -18.97
CA ARG A 399 -17.16 18.34 -18.67
C ARG A 399 -16.63 17.92 -17.30
N VAL A 400 -17.49 17.92 -16.28
CA VAL A 400 -17.16 17.56 -14.89
C VAL A 400 -16.87 16.07 -14.74
N THR A 401 -17.57 15.21 -15.49
CA THR A 401 -17.45 13.74 -15.37
C THR A 401 -16.54 13.10 -16.42
N ARG A 402 -15.98 13.88 -17.36
CA ARG A 402 -15.07 13.41 -18.40
C ARG A 402 -13.91 12.61 -17.79
N GLY A 403 -13.54 11.49 -18.40
CA GLY A 403 -12.39 10.69 -17.96
C GLY A 403 -12.63 9.90 -16.67
N LEU A 404 -13.85 9.90 -16.11
CA LEU A 404 -14.22 9.12 -14.93
C LEU A 404 -14.90 7.78 -15.29
N GLU A 405 -14.80 7.33 -16.55
CA GLU A 405 -15.46 6.10 -17.01
C GLU A 405 -14.93 4.86 -16.27
N GLN A 406 -13.67 4.90 -15.83
CA GLN A 406 -13.02 3.84 -15.05
C GLN A 406 -13.20 3.99 -13.54
N ALA A 407 -13.81 5.08 -13.05
CA ALA A 407 -14.06 5.26 -11.63
C ALA A 407 -15.03 4.17 -11.14
N SER A 408 -14.75 3.60 -9.96
CA SER A 408 -15.60 2.55 -9.38
C SER A 408 -16.89 3.14 -8.78
N ASP A 409 -16.81 4.36 -8.26
CA ASP A 409 -17.93 5.14 -7.72
C ASP A 409 -17.79 6.61 -8.12
N ILE A 410 -18.93 7.29 -8.32
CA ILE A 410 -19.01 8.71 -8.65
C ILE A 410 -20.23 9.30 -7.93
N ARG A 411 -20.00 10.43 -7.25
CA ARG A 411 -20.99 11.24 -6.56
C ARG A 411 -20.85 12.66 -7.08
N LEU A 412 -21.95 13.26 -7.52
CA LEU A 412 -21.98 14.66 -7.95
C LEU A 412 -23.20 15.33 -7.34
N SER A 413 -22.97 16.46 -6.68
CA SER A 413 -24.00 17.39 -6.21
C SER A 413 -23.72 18.80 -6.73
N ASP A 414 -24.54 19.77 -6.34
CA ASP A 414 -24.34 21.17 -6.73
C ASP A 414 -23.04 21.81 -6.22
N HIS A 415 -22.36 21.21 -5.25
CA HIS A 415 -21.16 21.78 -4.62
C HIS A 415 -20.03 20.77 -4.42
N HIS A 416 -20.18 19.55 -4.93
CA HIS A 416 -19.23 18.48 -4.66
C HIS A 416 -19.18 17.44 -5.80
N LEU A 417 -17.97 17.07 -6.20
CA LEU A 417 -17.67 15.92 -7.04
C LEU A 417 -16.77 14.96 -6.25
N GLY A 418 -17.26 13.78 -5.95
CA GLY A 418 -16.50 12.71 -5.30
C GLY A 418 -16.38 11.50 -6.23
N PHE A 419 -15.21 10.87 -6.33
CA PHE A 419 -15.04 9.63 -7.09
C PHE A 419 -13.92 8.75 -6.54
N SER A 420 -14.01 7.45 -6.81
CA SER A 420 -13.02 6.45 -6.38
C SER A 420 -12.28 5.85 -7.58
N LEU A 421 -10.95 5.78 -7.50
CA LEU A 421 -10.10 5.19 -8.54
C LEU A 421 -9.32 4.00 -7.98
N LEU A 422 -9.38 2.87 -8.67
CA LEU A 422 -8.49 1.74 -8.41
C LEU A 422 -7.09 2.06 -8.93
N VAL A 423 -6.07 1.77 -8.12
CA VAL A 423 -4.68 2.03 -8.48
C VAL A 423 -3.97 0.68 -8.70
N ASN A 424 -3.42 0.49 -9.89
CA ASN A 424 -2.83 -0.80 -10.30
C ASN A 424 -1.46 -1.07 -9.66
N ASP A 425 -0.72 -0.02 -9.29
CA ASP A 425 0.55 -0.10 -8.59
C ASP A 425 0.68 1.05 -7.58
N ASP A 426 1.66 0.96 -6.67
CA ASP A 426 1.95 2.04 -5.69
C ASP A 426 3.33 2.62 -5.93
N SER A 427 3.69 2.75 -7.21
CA SER A 427 4.86 3.52 -7.57
C SER A 427 4.57 5.00 -7.31
N GLN A 428 5.64 5.72 -6.98
CA GLN A 428 5.56 7.16 -6.81
C GLN A 428 5.06 7.85 -8.09
N ASP A 429 5.48 7.36 -9.26
CA ASP A 429 5.13 7.92 -10.56
C ASP A 429 3.62 7.78 -10.85
N SER A 430 3.04 6.61 -10.59
CA SER A 430 1.59 6.38 -10.76
C SER A 430 0.75 7.31 -9.87
N PHE A 431 1.15 7.51 -8.61
CA PHE A 431 0.47 8.44 -7.71
C PHE A 431 0.67 9.92 -8.09
N VAL A 432 1.83 10.28 -8.64
CA VAL A 432 2.06 11.64 -9.18
C VAL A 432 1.19 11.87 -10.43
N GLN A 433 1.08 10.90 -11.33
CA GLN A 433 0.18 10.98 -12.50
C GLN A 433 -1.28 11.11 -12.08
N LEU A 434 -1.72 10.34 -11.08
CA LEU A 434 -3.03 10.48 -10.45
C LEU A 434 -3.24 11.90 -9.90
N ALA A 435 -2.25 12.46 -9.19
CA ALA A 435 -2.34 13.82 -8.65
C ALA A 435 -2.53 14.86 -9.76
N HIS A 436 -1.78 14.74 -10.87
CA HIS A 436 -1.96 15.60 -12.04
C HIS A 436 -3.35 15.45 -12.67
N PHE A 437 -3.86 14.22 -12.75
CA PHE A 437 -5.22 13.95 -13.22
C PHE A 437 -6.26 14.66 -12.35
N VAL A 438 -6.15 14.58 -11.02
CA VAL A 438 -7.06 15.25 -10.09
C VAL A 438 -7.02 16.78 -10.25
N VAL A 439 -5.83 17.38 -10.39
CA VAL A 439 -5.71 18.83 -10.64
C VAL A 439 -6.31 19.22 -11.99
N ALA A 440 -6.14 18.41 -13.03
CA ALA A 440 -6.80 18.63 -14.31
C ALA A 440 -8.33 18.59 -14.16
N ARG A 441 -8.88 17.64 -13.40
CA ARG A 441 -10.33 17.57 -13.10
C ARG A 441 -10.82 18.76 -12.29
N ALA A 442 -10.10 19.17 -11.26
CA ALA A 442 -10.42 20.37 -10.49
C ALA A 442 -10.44 21.63 -11.39
N ARG A 443 -9.51 21.74 -12.34
CA ARG A 443 -9.50 22.81 -13.35
C ARG A 443 -10.68 22.72 -14.32
N ASP A 444 -11.05 21.52 -14.75
CA ASP A 444 -12.20 21.33 -15.64
C ASP A 444 -13.52 21.69 -14.96
N VAL A 445 -13.68 21.36 -13.67
CA VAL A 445 -14.81 21.79 -12.83
C VAL A 445 -14.84 23.32 -12.71
N ALA A 446 -13.70 23.94 -12.35
CA ALA A 446 -13.59 25.40 -12.31
C ALA A 446 -13.98 26.05 -13.65
N GLY A 447 -13.48 25.50 -14.76
CA GLY A 447 -13.82 25.95 -16.10
C GLY A 447 -15.30 25.72 -16.45
N ALA A 448 -15.90 24.60 -16.05
CA ALA A 448 -17.31 24.33 -16.28
C ALA A 448 -18.22 25.35 -15.58
N ILE A 449 -17.77 25.93 -14.47
CA ILE A 449 -18.49 26.98 -13.73
C ILE A 449 -18.22 28.37 -14.35
N GLN A 450 -16.95 28.70 -14.63
CA GLN A 450 -16.52 30.08 -14.91
C GLN A 450 -16.34 30.43 -16.40
N ASP A 451 -16.21 29.44 -17.29
CA ASP A 451 -15.93 29.66 -18.72
C ASP A 451 -17.05 30.44 -19.40
N SER A 452 -16.68 31.55 -20.04
CA SER A 452 -17.67 32.47 -20.56
C SER A 452 -18.43 31.96 -21.79
N VAL A 453 -17.89 30.96 -22.48
CA VAL A 453 -18.41 30.41 -23.74
C VAL A 453 -18.97 29.00 -23.53
N GLY A 454 -18.26 28.17 -22.77
CA GLY A 454 -18.60 26.75 -22.57
C GLY A 454 -18.96 26.37 -21.15
N GLY A 455 -19.09 27.34 -20.24
CA GLY A 455 -19.51 27.13 -18.86
C GLY A 455 -21.01 27.28 -18.66
N LEU A 456 -21.43 27.37 -17.40
CA LEU A 456 -22.82 27.58 -17.05
C LEU A 456 -23.32 28.97 -17.50
N PRO A 457 -24.57 29.07 -17.99
CA PRO A 457 -25.09 30.32 -18.57
C PRO A 457 -25.48 31.33 -17.49
N PHE A 458 -25.41 32.62 -17.85
CA PHE A 458 -26.09 33.68 -17.09
C PHE A 458 -27.59 33.68 -17.43
N PRO A 459 -28.49 33.92 -16.47
CA PRO A 459 -29.91 34.09 -16.73
C PRO A 459 -30.16 35.19 -17.75
N ALA A 460 -31.04 34.92 -18.72
CA ALA A 460 -31.36 35.85 -19.79
C ALA A 460 -31.86 37.21 -19.27
N ALA A 461 -32.55 37.23 -18.13
CA ALA A 461 -33.07 38.45 -17.50
C ALA A 461 -31.98 39.47 -17.11
N ILE A 462 -30.75 39.01 -16.82
CA ILE A 462 -29.66 39.87 -16.33
C ILE A 462 -28.34 39.65 -17.06
N VAL A 463 -28.39 39.05 -18.25
CA VAL A 463 -27.20 38.79 -19.07
C VAL A 463 -26.45 40.07 -19.42
N ALA A 464 -27.16 41.20 -19.55
CA ALA A 464 -26.57 42.52 -19.80
C ALA A 464 -25.66 42.99 -18.65
N SER A 465 -25.89 42.51 -17.43
CA SER A 465 -25.16 42.88 -16.22
C SER A 465 -23.96 41.97 -15.96
N ARG A 466 -23.73 40.95 -16.79
CA ARG A 466 -22.68 39.93 -16.62
C ARG A 466 -21.30 40.53 -16.37
N ASP A 467 -20.89 41.51 -17.18
CA ASP A 467 -19.55 42.09 -17.09
C ASP A 467 -19.32 42.79 -15.73
N SER A 468 -20.36 43.39 -15.16
CA SER A 468 -20.32 44.00 -13.82
C SER A 468 -20.15 42.95 -12.72
N TRP A 469 -20.81 41.79 -12.84
CA TRP A 469 -20.65 40.66 -11.92
C TRP A 469 -19.25 40.03 -12.03
N VAL A 470 -18.73 39.88 -13.25
CA VAL A 470 -17.36 39.41 -13.49
C VAL A 470 -16.34 40.38 -12.91
N ALA A 471 -16.53 41.69 -13.12
CA ALA A 471 -15.65 42.73 -12.60
C ALA A 471 -15.65 42.75 -11.07
N MET A 472 -16.81 42.62 -10.42
CA MET A 472 -16.90 42.56 -8.95
C MET A 472 -16.22 41.31 -8.40
N ALA A 473 -16.45 40.14 -9.00
CA ALA A 473 -15.79 38.91 -8.58
C ALA A 473 -14.26 39.04 -8.71
N ALA A 474 -13.76 39.58 -9.83
CA ALA A 474 -12.34 39.81 -10.05
C ALA A 474 -11.73 40.81 -9.05
N ALA A 475 -12.43 41.90 -8.73
CA ALA A 475 -11.97 42.93 -7.80
C ALA A 475 -11.77 42.39 -6.36
N HIS A 476 -12.48 41.32 -6.00
CA HIS A 476 -12.40 40.69 -4.68
C HIS A 476 -11.70 39.32 -4.70
N GLU A 477 -11.05 38.95 -5.81
CA GLU A 477 -10.47 37.60 -6.00
C GLU A 477 -11.46 36.47 -5.66
N ALA A 478 -12.75 36.73 -5.92
CA ALA A 478 -13.88 35.87 -5.58
C ALA A 478 -14.37 35.08 -6.79
N THR A 479 -15.26 34.11 -6.54
CA THR A 479 -15.78 33.21 -7.57
C THR A 479 -17.19 33.60 -7.98
N LEU A 480 -17.39 33.88 -9.26
CA LEU A 480 -18.72 34.01 -9.84
C LEU A 480 -19.29 32.63 -10.20
N VAL A 481 -20.49 32.32 -9.69
CA VAL A 481 -21.35 31.24 -10.18
C VAL A 481 -22.45 31.89 -11.02
N PRO A 482 -22.63 31.52 -12.30
CA PRO A 482 -23.49 32.28 -13.21
C PRO A 482 -24.97 31.87 -13.18
N VAL A 483 -25.34 30.66 -12.79
CA VAL A 483 -26.72 30.11 -12.90
C VAL A 483 -27.72 30.91 -12.06
N ARG A 484 -27.43 31.01 -10.77
CA ARG A 484 -28.03 31.96 -9.84
C ARG A 484 -26.89 32.91 -9.47
N PRO A 485 -26.70 34.03 -10.21
CA PRO A 485 -25.53 34.88 -10.05
C PRO A 485 -25.17 35.09 -8.60
N SER A 486 -24.01 34.54 -8.22
CA SER A 486 -23.48 34.60 -6.87
C SER A 486 -21.98 34.78 -6.91
N ILE A 487 -21.44 35.59 -5.99
CA ILE A 487 -20.02 35.87 -5.85
C ILE A 487 -19.58 35.29 -4.51
N ALA A 488 -19.01 34.10 -4.56
CA ALA A 488 -18.55 33.37 -3.39
C ALA A 488 -17.10 33.73 -3.04
N GLY A 489 -16.85 34.06 -1.76
CA GLY A 489 -15.52 34.29 -1.24
C GLY A 489 -15.08 35.76 -1.18
N ILE A 490 -16.02 36.71 -1.15
CA ILE A 490 -15.71 38.12 -0.89
C ILE A 490 -15.12 38.24 0.51
N VAL A 491 -13.94 38.84 0.64
CA VAL A 491 -13.30 39.09 1.94
C VAL A 491 -13.22 40.59 2.18
N LEU A 492 -13.76 41.04 3.32
CA LEU A 492 -13.55 42.37 3.85
C LEU A 492 -12.55 42.30 5.00
N SER A 493 -11.53 43.16 4.98
CA SER A 493 -10.55 43.27 6.05
C SER A 493 -10.59 44.66 6.69
N ALA A 494 -10.40 44.71 8.01
CA ALA A 494 -10.23 45.94 8.76
C ALA A 494 -9.14 45.81 9.81
N ARG A 495 -8.24 46.78 9.88
CA ARG A 495 -7.25 46.89 10.95
C ARG A 495 -7.85 47.62 12.14
N LEU A 496 -7.75 47.02 13.32
CA LEU A 496 -8.20 47.60 14.59
C LEU A 496 -7.19 48.61 15.15
N LEU A 497 -7.63 49.46 16.09
CA LEU A 497 -6.74 50.39 16.81
C LEU A 497 -5.56 49.70 17.52
N GLY A 498 -5.72 48.43 17.92
CA GLY A 498 -4.66 47.61 18.51
C GLY A 498 -3.63 47.06 17.52
N GLY A 499 -3.80 47.29 16.22
CA GLY A 499 -2.94 46.78 15.15
C GLY A 499 -3.38 45.43 14.57
N ASP A 500 -4.19 44.67 15.30
CA ASP A 500 -4.81 43.42 14.85
C ASP A 500 -5.66 43.62 13.59
N GLU A 501 -5.64 42.63 12.70
CA GLU A 501 -6.53 42.59 11.54
C GLU A 501 -7.73 41.68 11.84
N ARG A 502 -8.91 42.10 11.38
CA ARG A 502 -10.13 41.29 11.34
C ARG A 502 -10.55 41.13 9.89
N SER A 503 -10.98 39.93 9.55
CA SER A 503 -11.50 39.61 8.23
C SER A 503 -12.87 38.96 8.35
N LEU A 504 -13.76 39.32 7.42
CA LEU A 504 -15.09 38.75 7.29
C LEU A 504 -15.24 38.21 5.87
N ARG A 505 -15.71 36.97 5.74
CA ARG A 505 -15.96 36.33 4.44
C ARG A 505 -17.46 36.28 4.17
N ALA A 506 -17.86 36.63 2.96
CA ALA A 506 -19.25 36.62 2.54
C ALA A 506 -19.42 36.04 1.12
N THR A 507 -20.63 35.56 0.86
CA THR A 507 -21.12 35.19 -0.47
C THR A 507 -22.32 36.08 -0.78
N LEU A 508 -22.26 36.80 -1.90
CA LEU A 508 -23.40 37.53 -2.46
C LEU A 508 -24.17 36.58 -3.37
N SER A 509 -25.48 36.42 -3.21
CA SER A 509 -26.32 35.62 -4.11
C SER A 509 -27.55 36.41 -4.56
N SER A 510 -27.94 36.27 -5.83
CA SER A 510 -29.19 36.85 -6.34
C SER A 510 -30.41 36.07 -5.83
N VAL A 511 -31.49 36.80 -5.50
CA VAL A 511 -32.77 36.23 -5.05
C VAL A 511 -33.82 36.42 -6.12
N TRP A 512 -34.52 35.35 -6.51
CA TRP A 512 -35.45 35.37 -7.64
C TRP A 512 -36.87 35.02 -7.24
N LYS A 513 -37.83 35.61 -7.97
CA LYS A 513 -39.24 35.22 -7.94
C LYS A 513 -39.78 35.24 -9.37
N GLU A 514 -40.41 34.14 -9.79
CA GLU A 514 -41.03 34.04 -11.13
C GLU A 514 -40.05 34.38 -12.28
N ASN A 515 -38.79 33.94 -12.18
CA ASN A 515 -37.72 34.21 -13.15
C ASN A 515 -37.29 35.68 -13.27
N VAL A 516 -37.65 36.52 -12.30
CA VAL A 516 -37.20 37.91 -12.20
C VAL A 516 -36.38 38.06 -10.92
N PRO A 517 -35.20 38.71 -10.98
CA PRO A 517 -34.43 38.98 -9.78
C PRO A 517 -35.15 40.06 -8.96
N THR A 518 -35.29 39.82 -7.66
CA THR A 518 -36.03 40.70 -6.73
C THR A 518 -35.15 41.37 -5.69
N GLY A 519 -33.92 40.90 -5.54
CA GLY A 519 -32.96 41.40 -4.57
C GLY A 519 -31.72 40.50 -4.52
N VAL A 520 -30.98 40.62 -3.42
CA VAL A 520 -29.80 39.80 -3.15
C VAL A 520 -29.78 39.37 -1.68
N GLU A 521 -29.05 38.31 -1.40
CA GLU A 521 -28.74 37.85 -0.06
C GLU A 521 -27.22 37.77 0.13
N TRP A 522 -26.77 38.06 1.34
CA TRP A 522 -25.39 37.87 1.77
C TRP A 522 -25.31 36.78 2.80
N SER A 523 -24.69 35.64 2.45
CA SER A 523 -24.33 34.62 3.43
C SER A 523 -22.95 34.92 4.01
N VAL A 524 -22.90 35.24 5.30
CA VAL A 524 -21.69 35.72 5.97
C VAL A 524 -21.15 34.68 6.94
N ASP A 525 -19.89 34.29 6.77
CA ASP A 525 -19.15 33.38 7.64
C ASP A 525 -18.46 34.18 8.76
N LEU A 526 -18.92 33.95 9.99
CA LEU A 526 -18.46 34.63 11.20
C LEU A 526 -17.61 33.73 12.09
N ARG A 527 -17.12 32.58 11.63
CA ARG A 527 -16.26 31.70 12.47
C ARG A 527 -15.02 32.39 13.01
N ALA A 528 -14.42 33.29 12.23
CA ALA A 528 -13.27 34.09 12.66
C ALA A 528 -13.64 35.24 13.61
N MET A 529 -14.91 35.65 13.62
CA MET A 529 -15.39 36.78 14.42
C MET A 529 -16.87 36.57 14.82
N PRO A 530 -17.14 35.64 15.76
CA PRO A 530 -18.51 35.26 16.09
C PRO A 530 -19.33 36.43 16.62
N LEU A 531 -20.64 36.43 16.38
CA LEU A 531 -21.56 37.36 17.01
C LEU A 531 -21.55 37.19 18.53
N PRO A 532 -21.56 38.29 19.32
CA PRO A 532 -21.82 38.21 20.75
C PRO A 532 -23.15 37.49 21.02
N GLN A 533 -23.15 36.47 21.89
CA GLN A 533 -24.31 35.59 22.10
C GLN A 533 -25.59 36.36 22.43
N LYS A 534 -25.51 37.39 23.28
CA LYS A 534 -26.66 38.24 23.64
C LYS A 534 -27.32 38.88 22.42
N LEU A 535 -26.51 39.31 21.46
CA LEU A 535 -26.97 39.98 20.25
C LEU A 535 -27.55 38.97 19.25
N ALA A 536 -26.91 37.80 19.11
CA ALA A 536 -27.46 36.70 18.33
C ALA A 536 -28.84 36.26 18.85
N ASP A 537 -29.01 36.21 20.18
CA ASP A 537 -30.30 35.89 20.81
C ASP A 537 -31.34 37.01 20.65
N GLU A 538 -30.92 38.27 20.65
CA GLU A 538 -31.79 39.42 20.44
C GLU A 538 -32.33 39.45 19.01
N ILE A 539 -31.46 39.29 18.00
CA ILE A 539 -31.85 39.25 16.58
C ILE A 539 -32.78 38.06 16.30
N LYS A 540 -32.53 36.89 16.91
CA LYS A 540 -33.41 35.71 16.76
C LYS A 540 -34.82 35.91 17.34
N LYS A 541 -34.96 36.80 18.33
CA LYS A 541 -36.24 37.03 19.03
C LYS A 541 -37.05 38.18 18.43
N SER A 542 -36.41 39.08 17.71
CA SER A 542 -37.09 40.22 17.10
C SER A 542 -37.72 39.83 15.76
N GLU A 543 -38.99 40.23 15.54
CA GLU A 543 -39.62 40.23 14.21
C GLU A 543 -39.03 41.38 13.37
N GLY A 544 -37.74 41.27 13.03
CA GLY A 544 -36.96 42.27 12.29
C GLY A 544 -35.64 42.66 12.96
N LEU A 545 -34.96 43.68 12.42
CA LEU A 545 -33.69 44.18 12.95
C LEU A 545 -33.88 44.88 14.32
N PRO A 546 -33.17 44.47 15.39
CA PRO A 546 -33.26 45.12 16.70
C PRO A 546 -32.76 46.58 16.64
N ASP A 547 -33.12 47.40 17.62
CA ASP A 547 -32.76 48.83 17.64
C ASP A 547 -31.23 49.04 17.61
N ALA A 548 -30.48 48.13 18.23
CA ALA A 548 -29.02 48.10 18.19
C ALA A 548 -28.45 47.93 16.76
N ALA A 549 -29.26 47.44 15.81
CA ALA A 549 -28.92 47.27 14.40
C ALA A 549 -29.75 48.17 13.48
N SER A 550 -30.37 49.23 14.03
CA SER A 550 -31.25 50.14 13.28
C SER A 550 -30.55 50.81 12.08
N SER A 551 -29.24 51.05 12.14
CA SER A 551 -28.46 51.57 11.02
C SER A 551 -28.41 50.63 9.80
N LEU A 552 -28.60 49.33 10.00
CA LEU A 552 -28.60 48.33 8.94
C LEU A 552 -29.92 48.27 8.17
N LYS A 553 -31.02 48.82 8.73
CA LYS A 553 -32.34 48.87 8.08
C LYS A 553 -32.34 49.69 6.79
N ALA A 554 -31.33 50.55 6.59
CA ALA A 554 -31.15 51.29 5.35
C ALA A 554 -30.67 50.41 4.17
N TYR A 555 -30.09 49.24 4.47
CA TYR A 555 -29.47 48.37 3.47
C TYR A 555 -30.15 47.00 3.36
N PHE A 556 -30.66 46.47 4.47
CA PHE A 556 -31.21 45.12 4.55
C PHE A 556 -32.68 45.14 4.98
N SER A 557 -33.51 44.40 4.27
CA SER A 557 -34.90 44.16 4.62
C SER A 557 -35.05 43.15 5.76
N GLU A 558 -34.13 42.19 5.85
CA GLU A 558 -34.16 41.10 6.83
C GLU A 558 -32.74 40.63 7.17
N VAL A 559 -32.56 40.15 8.40
CA VAL A 559 -31.30 39.58 8.88
C VAL A 559 -31.62 38.30 9.66
N GLU A 560 -31.16 37.17 9.14
CA GLU A 560 -31.34 35.86 9.74
C GLU A 560 -30.03 35.39 10.41
N VAL A 561 -30.14 34.87 11.63
CA VAL A 561 -28.96 34.41 12.40
C VAL A 561 -28.99 32.90 12.54
N HIS A 562 -28.06 32.20 11.91
CA HIS A 562 -27.92 30.74 11.94
C HIS A 562 -26.92 30.30 13.03
N GLY A 563 -27.02 30.92 14.21
CA GLY A 563 -26.05 30.75 15.30
C GLY A 563 -25.03 31.89 15.37
N PRO A 564 -24.06 31.83 16.30
CA PRO A 564 -23.09 32.91 16.48
C PRO A 564 -22.08 33.01 15.32
N GLU A 565 -21.97 31.97 14.48
CA GLU A 565 -20.92 31.85 13.45
C GLU A 565 -21.44 32.08 12.02
N ALA A 566 -22.73 32.33 11.82
CA ALA A 566 -23.31 32.50 10.49
C ALA A 566 -24.54 33.41 10.49
N VAL A 567 -24.60 34.31 9.49
CA VAL A 567 -25.70 35.27 9.31
C VAL A 567 -26.05 35.37 7.83
N THR A 568 -27.33 35.49 7.52
CA THR A 568 -27.83 35.81 6.18
C THR A 568 -28.45 37.20 6.19
N LEU A 569 -28.02 38.08 5.29
CA LEU A 569 -28.52 39.47 5.16
C LEU A 569 -29.29 39.60 3.85
N HIS A 570 -30.58 39.93 3.90
CA HIS A 570 -31.41 40.09 2.71
C HIS A 570 -31.54 41.56 2.34
N ALA A 571 -31.22 41.91 1.10
CA ALA A 571 -31.45 43.24 0.53
C ALA A 571 -32.51 43.16 -0.56
N SER A 572 -33.52 44.03 -0.47
CA SER A 572 -34.58 44.14 -1.47
C SER A 572 -34.20 45.13 -2.56
N GLY A 573 -34.73 44.92 -3.77
CA GLY A 573 -34.44 45.75 -4.92
C GLY A 573 -33.25 45.23 -5.71
N TRP A 574 -33.45 45.09 -7.02
CA TRP A 574 -32.41 44.66 -7.94
C TRP A 574 -31.60 45.84 -8.46
N HIS A 575 -30.29 45.65 -8.59
CA HIS A 575 -29.35 46.58 -9.20
C HIS A 575 -28.56 45.84 -10.27
N ASP A 576 -28.34 46.48 -11.42
CA ASP A 576 -27.50 45.89 -12.48
C ASP A 576 -26.01 45.91 -12.13
N GLU A 577 -25.61 46.77 -11.20
CA GLU A 577 -24.23 46.86 -10.72
C GLU A 577 -24.12 46.22 -9.32
N PRO A 578 -23.44 45.07 -9.18
CA PRO A 578 -23.45 44.36 -7.90
C PRO A 578 -22.59 45.02 -6.81
N SER A 579 -21.68 45.92 -7.21
CA SER A 579 -20.92 46.78 -6.30
C SER A 579 -21.82 47.67 -5.43
N ALA A 580 -23.05 47.98 -5.89
CA ALA A 580 -24.00 48.81 -5.15
C ALA A 580 -24.41 48.20 -3.80
N TRP A 581 -24.33 46.87 -3.64
CA TRP A 581 -24.64 46.19 -2.39
C TRP A 581 -23.46 46.10 -1.41
N LEU A 582 -22.25 46.43 -1.85
CA LEU A 582 -21.04 46.30 -1.02
C LEU A 582 -21.08 47.22 0.19
N SER A 583 -21.63 48.44 0.05
CA SER A 583 -21.78 49.38 1.16
C SER A 583 -22.63 48.83 2.31
N GLY A 584 -23.63 47.98 1.98
CA GLY A 584 -24.43 47.28 2.98
C GLY A 584 -23.58 46.28 3.78
N LEU A 585 -22.77 45.48 3.09
CA LEU A 585 -21.87 44.53 3.74
C LEU A 585 -20.79 45.24 4.58
N GLU A 586 -20.23 46.34 4.09
CA GLU A 586 -19.27 47.16 4.83
C GLU A 586 -19.90 47.78 6.09
N ALA A 587 -21.14 48.26 5.99
CA ALA A 587 -21.90 48.76 7.12
C ALA A 587 -22.16 47.65 8.15
N PHE A 588 -22.52 46.44 7.70
CA PHE A 588 -22.65 45.27 8.58
C PHE A 588 -21.33 44.94 9.29
N PHE A 589 -20.21 44.90 8.56
CA PHE A 589 -18.91 44.59 9.14
C PHE A 589 -18.49 45.65 10.17
N ALA A 590 -18.70 46.94 9.88
CA ALA A 590 -18.43 48.02 10.84
C ALA A 590 -19.30 47.91 12.10
N TRP A 591 -20.59 47.63 11.92
CA TRP A 591 -21.52 47.40 13.04
C TRP A 591 -21.10 46.20 13.90
N LEU A 592 -20.68 45.10 13.27
CA LEU A 592 -20.25 43.90 13.97
C LEU A 592 -19.00 44.14 14.82
N LEU A 593 -18.05 44.94 14.33
CA LEU A 593 -16.90 45.37 15.12
C LEU A 593 -17.33 46.22 16.32
N GLU A 594 -18.20 47.23 16.12
CA GLU A 594 -18.71 48.08 17.20
C GLU A 594 -19.47 47.26 18.27
N ALA A 595 -20.30 46.31 17.84
CA ALA A 595 -21.03 45.39 18.73
C ALA A 595 -20.11 44.52 19.58
N ARG A 596 -18.89 44.25 19.11
CA ARG A 596 -17.84 43.51 19.84
C ARG A 596 -16.95 44.43 20.69
N GLY A 597 -17.18 45.74 20.68
CA GLY A 597 -16.31 46.73 21.30
C GLY A 597 -14.97 46.88 20.58
N GLU A 598 -14.87 46.39 19.34
CA GLU A 598 -13.69 46.49 18.48
C GLU A 598 -13.83 47.74 17.61
N ARG A 599 -12.75 48.51 17.45
CA ARG A 599 -12.79 49.77 16.70
C ARG A 599 -11.76 49.78 15.59
N ARG A 600 -12.21 50.12 14.37
CA ARG A 600 -11.32 50.27 13.21
C ARG A 600 -10.35 51.43 13.41
N SER A 601 -9.12 51.24 12.93
CA SER A 601 -8.04 52.24 12.99
C SER A 601 -8.31 53.48 12.15
N ASP A 602 -9.14 53.37 11.11
CA ASP A 602 -9.56 54.43 10.21
C ASP A 602 -10.86 55.14 10.64
N SER A 603 -11.49 54.71 11.74
CA SER A 603 -12.73 55.32 12.23
C SER A 603 -12.45 56.66 12.93
N PRO A 604 -13.09 57.78 12.52
CA PRO A 604 -12.86 59.09 13.13
C PRO A 604 -13.14 59.06 14.65
N TYR A 605 -12.34 59.78 15.44
CA TYR A 605 -12.59 59.98 16.87
C TYR A 605 -13.96 60.65 17.06
N ARG A 606 -14.92 59.86 17.57
CA ARG A 606 -16.20 60.38 18.06
C ARG A 606 -15.97 61.20 19.33
#